data_AF-A0A453FQ47-F1
#
_entry.id   AF-A0A453FQ47-F1
#
_cell.length_a   1.000
_cell.length_b   1.000
_cell.length_c   1.000
_cell.angle_alpha   90.00
_cell.angle_beta   90.00
_cell.angle_gamma   90.00
#
_symmetry.space_group_name_H-M   'P 1'
#
loop_
_entity.id
_entity.type
_entity.pdbx_description
1 polymer ?
#
loop_
_entity_poly.entity_id
_entity_poly.type
_entity_poly.pdbx_seq_one_letter_code
_entity_poly.pdbx_strand_id
1 'polypeptide(L)'
;MDGQGKEGGGGAGSECDVVGRAFVEYYYQTFDANRGALATLYGGTSVLSFEGHRVAGAEEIGLKLAQLPFEQCRHSICTIDCQPTPSFPGGILVFVSGNLQLAGEEHQLRFSQVIKKPISVTRPFAL
;
A
#
# COMPACT_ATOMS: atom_id res chain seq x y z
N MET A 1 49.60 -1.35 -0.95
CA MET A 1 48.45 -2.07 -1.50
C MET A 1 47.31 -1.92 -0.50
N ASP A 2 46.99 -0.69 -0.12
CA ASP A 2 46.01 0.16 -0.83
C ASP A 2 44.65 -0.56 -0.79
N GLY A 3 43.74 -0.23 0.12
CA GLY A 3 43.25 1.12 0.33
C GLY A 3 42.04 1.34 -0.56
N GLN A 4 40.85 1.22 0.06
CA GLN A 4 39.59 1.88 -0.30
C GLN A 4 38.83 1.51 -1.59
N GLY A 5 37.53 1.31 -1.37
CA GLY A 5 36.46 1.71 -2.28
C GLY A 5 35.27 0.76 -2.15
N LYS A 6 34.10 1.14 -1.62
CA LYS A 6 33.58 2.46 -1.30
C LYS A 6 32.28 2.24 -0.49
N GLU A 7 32.22 2.71 0.74
CA GLU A 7 30.95 3.18 1.28
C GLU A 7 30.49 4.34 0.37
N GLY A 8 29.35 4.16 -0.27
CA GLY A 8 28.50 5.26 -0.74
C GLY A 8 27.12 4.97 -0.17
N GLY A 9 26.54 5.73 0.77
CA GLY A 9 26.67 7.17 0.93
C GLY A 9 25.69 7.84 -0.03
N GLY A 10 24.48 8.13 0.44
CA GLY A 10 23.51 8.95 -0.28
C GLY A 10 22.06 8.59 0.04
N GLY A 11 21.46 9.28 1.00
CA GLY A 11 20.03 9.26 1.30
C GLY A 11 19.18 9.77 0.14
N ALA A 12 18.96 8.91 -0.84
CA ALA A 12 17.80 8.90 -1.70
C ALA A 12 17.11 7.56 -1.42
N GLY A 13 15.85 7.59 -0.99
CA GLY A 13 15.07 6.36 -0.82
C GLY A 13 15.20 5.51 -2.08
N SER A 14 15.36 4.20 -1.93
CA SER A 14 15.42 3.30 -3.08
C SER A 14 14.18 3.51 -3.97
N GLU A 15 14.23 3.16 -5.26
CA GLU A 15 13.07 3.33 -6.15
C GLU A 15 11.80 2.71 -5.55
N CYS A 16 11.92 1.59 -4.83
CA CYS A 16 10.81 0.97 -4.13
C CYS A 16 10.31 1.78 -2.92
N ASP A 17 11.16 2.50 -2.20
CA ASP A 17 10.73 3.46 -1.16
C ASP A 17 9.94 4.61 -1.75
N VAL A 18 10.40 5.18 -2.87
CA VAL A 18 9.73 6.32 -3.52
C VAL A 18 8.35 5.90 -4.03
N VAL A 19 8.29 4.81 -4.80
CA VAL A 19 7.04 4.29 -5.36
C VAL A 19 6.10 3.79 -4.26
N GLY A 20 6.64 3.06 -3.26
CA GLY A 20 5.86 2.51 -2.16
C GLY A 20 5.22 3.60 -1.30
N ARG A 21 5.97 4.64 -0.92
CA ARG A 21 5.44 5.75 -0.13
C ARG A 21 4.38 6.56 -0.89
N ALA A 22 4.63 6.87 -2.16
CA ALA A 22 3.65 7.57 -3.01
C ALA A 22 2.36 6.75 -3.16
N PHE A 23 2.49 5.43 -3.33
CA PHE A 23 1.33 4.53 -3.38
C PHE A 23 0.56 4.51 -2.05
N VAL A 24 1.26 4.42 -0.91
CA VAL A 24 0.64 4.42 0.42
C VAL A 24 -0.12 5.71 0.67
N GLU A 25 0.49 6.86 0.38
CA GLU A 25 -0.16 8.16 0.53
C GLU A 25 -1.46 8.23 -0.30
N TYR A 26 -1.38 7.88 -1.59
CA TYR A 26 -2.56 7.86 -2.46
C TYR A 26 -3.63 6.87 -1.97
N TYR A 27 -3.22 5.66 -1.55
CA TYR A 27 -4.13 4.61 -1.10
C TYR A 27 -4.93 5.05 0.11
N TYR A 28 -4.30 5.55 1.17
CA TYR A 28 -5.01 5.94 2.39
C TYR A 28 -5.78 7.25 2.26
N GLN A 29 -5.27 8.23 1.48
CA GLN A 29 -6.05 9.42 1.14
C GLN A 29 -7.34 9.05 0.40
N THR A 30 -7.24 8.13 -0.58
CA THR A 30 -8.41 7.63 -1.31
C THR A 30 -9.33 6.83 -0.39
N PHE A 31 -8.79 6.02 0.53
CA PHE A 31 -9.57 5.25 1.49
C PHE A 31 -10.45 6.16 2.37
N ASP A 32 -9.87 7.25 2.86
CA ASP A 32 -10.55 8.20 3.75
C ASP A 32 -11.58 9.07 3.02
N ALA A 33 -11.31 9.43 1.77
CA ALA A 33 -12.17 10.34 1.00
C ALA A 33 -13.24 9.62 0.15
N ASN A 34 -12.85 8.55 -0.56
CA ASN A 34 -13.73 7.80 -1.47
C ASN A 34 -13.27 6.34 -1.58
N ARG A 35 -13.66 5.55 -0.59
CA ARG A 35 -13.28 4.14 -0.49
C ARG A 35 -13.67 3.30 -1.71
N GLY A 36 -14.77 3.64 -2.39
CA GLY A 36 -15.20 2.93 -3.61
C GLY A 36 -14.19 3.05 -4.76
N ALA A 37 -13.43 4.15 -4.82
CA ALA A 37 -12.42 4.35 -5.86
C ALA A 37 -11.20 3.40 -5.72
N LEU A 38 -11.00 2.79 -4.54
CA LEU A 38 -9.90 1.85 -4.30
C LEU A 38 -10.01 0.58 -5.12
N ALA A 39 -11.21 0.19 -5.58
CA ALA A 39 -11.40 -0.99 -6.41
C ALA A 39 -10.47 -0.97 -7.66
N THR A 40 -10.20 0.24 -8.18
CA THR A 40 -9.32 0.45 -9.35
C THR A 40 -7.84 0.14 -9.09
N LEU A 41 -7.42 0.08 -7.82
CA LEU A 41 -6.06 -0.26 -7.42
C LEU A 41 -5.81 -1.77 -7.34
N TYR A 42 -6.86 -2.57 -7.49
CA TYR A 42 -6.84 -4.02 -7.49
C TYR A 42 -7.08 -4.56 -8.90
N GLY A 43 -6.43 -5.67 -9.23
CA GLY A 43 -6.63 -6.42 -10.46
C GLY A 43 -7.50 -7.66 -10.27
N GLY A 44 -7.84 -8.36 -11.36
CA GLY A 44 -8.67 -9.57 -11.32
C GLY A 44 -8.09 -10.72 -10.47
N THR A 45 -6.77 -10.79 -10.33
CA THR A 45 -6.07 -11.79 -9.49
C THR A 45 -5.69 -11.27 -8.12
N SER A 46 -6.10 -10.04 -7.77
CA SER A 46 -5.80 -9.48 -6.45
C SER A 46 -6.57 -10.18 -5.35
N VAL A 47 -6.00 -10.15 -4.16
CA VAL A 47 -6.56 -10.76 -2.97
C VAL A 47 -6.44 -9.77 -1.82
N LEU A 48 -7.54 -9.54 -1.12
CA LEU A 48 -7.59 -8.80 0.13
C LEU A 48 -7.90 -9.78 1.27
N SER A 49 -7.08 -9.75 2.32
CA SER A 49 -7.41 -10.38 3.60
C SER A 49 -7.66 -9.28 4.62
N PHE A 50 -8.85 -9.27 5.22
CA PHE A 50 -9.28 -8.26 6.18
C PHE A 50 -9.99 -8.93 7.36
N GLU A 51 -9.48 -8.75 8.59
CA GLU A 51 -10.07 -9.32 9.82
C GLU A 51 -10.44 -10.81 9.68
N GLY A 52 -9.50 -11.64 9.21
CA GLY A 52 -9.70 -13.08 9.01
C GLY A 52 -10.50 -13.48 7.76
N HIS A 53 -11.08 -12.53 7.02
CA HIS A 53 -11.86 -12.80 5.82
C HIS A 53 -11.04 -12.54 4.56
N ARG A 54 -11.00 -13.52 3.65
CA ARG A 54 -10.29 -13.42 2.38
C ARG A 54 -11.27 -13.19 1.24
N VAL A 55 -10.98 -12.20 0.41
CA VAL A 55 -11.75 -11.79 -0.76
C VAL A 55 -10.82 -11.71 -1.96
N ALA A 56 -11.28 -12.16 -3.12
CA ALA A 56 -10.47 -12.22 -4.34
C ALA A 56 -11.18 -11.57 -5.51
N GLY A 57 -10.42 -10.86 -6.35
CA GLY A 57 -10.94 -10.10 -7.49
C GLY A 57 -11.28 -8.65 -7.13
N ALA A 58 -11.01 -7.73 -8.06
CA ALA A 58 -11.18 -6.30 -7.84
C ALA A 58 -12.61 -5.88 -7.48
N GLU A 59 -13.62 -6.51 -8.10
CA GLU A 59 -15.04 -6.25 -7.85
C GLU A 59 -15.42 -6.61 -6.41
N GLU A 60 -15.17 -7.86 -6.00
CA GLU A 60 -15.44 -8.35 -4.66
C GLU A 60 -14.67 -7.56 -3.59
N ILE A 61 -13.42 -7.19 -3.88
CA ILE A 61 -12.64 -6.31 -2.99
C ILE A 61 -13.30 -4.94 -2.85
N GLY A 62 -13.75 -4.34 -3.96
CA GLY A 62 -14.49 -3.07 -3.95
C GLY A 62 -15.76 -3.15 -3.11
N LEU A 63 -16.55 -4.21 -3.28
CA LEU A 63 -17.76 -4.47 -2.48
C LEU A 63 -17.42 -4.62 -1.00
N LYS A 64 -16.39 -5.43 -0.66
CA LYS A 64 -15.96 -5.62 0.73
C LYS A 64 -15.55 -4.31 1.40
N LEU A 65 -14.80 -3.46 0.68
CA LEU A 65 -14.39 -2.15 1.17
C LEU A 65 -15.60 -1.23 1.37
N ALA A 66 -16.56 -1.21 0.45
CA ALA A 66 -17.78 -0.41 0.58
C ALA A 66 -18.68 -0.86 1.76
N GLN A 67 -18.64 -2.15 2.12
CA GLN A 67 -19.44 -2.74 3.20
C GLN A 67 -18.78 -2.68 4.59
N LEU A 68 -17.64 -2.02 4.73
CA LEU A 68 -17.02 -1.87 6.05
C LEU A 68 -17.98 -1.13 7.01
N PRO A 69 -18.06 -1.54 8.29
CA PRO A 69 -19.05 -1.05 9.25
C PRO A 69 -18.73 0.36 9.79
N PHE A 70 -18.13 1.21 8.96
CA PHE A 70 -17.82 2.60 9.26
C PHE A 70 -17.87 3.43 7.98
N GLU A 71 -18.51 4.60 8.07
CA GLU A 71 -18.59 5.53 6.95
C GLU A 71 -17.31 6.36 6.86
N GLN A 72 -17.07 7.20 7.88
CA GLN A 72 -15.91 8.09 7.93
C GLN A 72 -14.80 7.51 8.81
N CYS A 73 -13.59 7.53 8.25
CA CYS A 73 -12.38 7.15 8.94
C CYS A 73 -11.24 8.08 8.56
N ARG A 74 -10.21 8.12 9.40
CA ARG A 74 -8.96 8.83 9.10
C ARG A 74 -7.77 7.95 9.46
N HIS A 75 -6.94 7.66 8.47
CA HIS A 75 -5.69 6.93 8.67
C HIS A 75 -4.56 7.92 9.00
N SER A 76 -3.81 7.61 10.05
CA SER A 76 -2.57 8.28 10.41
C SER A 76 -1.43 7.28 10.29
N ILE A 77 -0.62 7.42 9.25
CA ILE A 77 0.47 6.48 8.95
C ILE A 77 1.67 6.76 9.86
N CYS A 78 2.16 5.73 10.53
CA CYS A 78 3.32 5.82 11.44
C CYS A 78 4.60 5.38 10.74
N THR A 79 4.61 4.19 10.14
CA THR A 79 5.78 3.66 9.43
C THR A 79 5.39 3.11 8.07
N ILE A 80 6.33 3.23 7.12
CA ILE A 80 6.24 2.66 5.79
C ILE A 80 7.60 2.02 5.49
N ASP A 81 7.61 0.70 5.43
CA ASP A 81 8.80 -0.10 5.17
C ASP A 81 8.65 -0.79 3.81
N CYS A 82 9.50 -0.41 2.85
CA CYS A 82 9.46 -0.92 1.49
C CYS A 82 10.60 -1.90 1.25
N GLN A 83 10.32 -3.03 0.61
CA GLN A 83 11.30 -4.05 0.27
C GLN A 83 11.10 -4.53 -1.17
N PRO A 84 12.16 -4.69 -1.97
CA PRO A 84 12.05 -5.33 -3.27
C PRO A 84 11.72 -6.81 -3.09
N THR A 85 10.85 -7.37 -3.93
CA THR A 85 10.52 -8.80 -3.89
C THR A 85 11.30 -9.55 -4.97
N PRO A 86 12.03 -10.63 -4.64
CA PRO A 86 12.77 -11.41 -5.63
C PRO A 86 11.85 -12.30 -6.50
N SER A 87 10.64 -12.62 -6.02
CA SER A 87 9.71 -13.54 -6.69
C SER A 87 9.00 -12.93 -7.90
N PHE A 88 9.03 -11.60 -8.05
CA PHE A 88 8.47 -10.88 -9.20
C PHE A 88 9.49 -9.85 -9.63
N PRO A 89 10.03 -9.88 -10.86
CA PRO A 89 10.91 -8.84 -11.36
C PRO A 89 10.22 -7.49 -11.24
N GLY A 90 10.78 -6.59 -10.42
CA GLY A 90 10.16 -5.30 -10.10
C GLY A 90 9.01 -5.39 -9.09
N GLY A 91 8.81 -6.45 -8.31
CA GLY A 91 7.79 -6.39 -7.24
C GLY A 91 8.28 -5.58 -6.03
N ILE A 92 7.36 -4.88 -5.36
CA ILE A 92 7.57 -4.21 -4.07
C ILE A 92 6.63 -4.85 -3.04
N LEU A 93 7.18 -5.16 -1.86
CA LEU A 93 6.43 -5.41 -0.65
C LEU A 93 6.47 -4.16 0.21
N VAL A 94 5.30 -3.66 0.58
CA VAL A 94 5.14 -2.50 1.44
C VAL A 94 4.48 -2.95 2.73
N PHE A 95 5.14 -2.74 3.86
CA PHE A 95 4.55 -2.88 5.17
C PHE A 95 4.21 -1.49 5.71
N VAL A 96 2.98 -1.34 6.18
CA VAL A 96 2.47 -0.09 6.73
C VAL A 96 2.00 -0.35 8.14
N SER A 97 2.39 0.51 9.08
CA SER A 97 1.77 0.56 10.40
C SER A 97 1.19 1.95 10.64
N GLY A 98 0.11 2.02 11.41
CA GLY A 98 -0.55 3.29 11.67
C GLY A 98 -1.69 3.19 12.67
N ASN A 99 -2.41 4.31 12.77
CA ASN A 99 -3.61 4.44 13.57
C ASN A 99 -4.79 4.79 12.69
N LEU A 100 -5.94 4.21 12.99
CA LEU A 100 -7.23 4.44 12.35
C LEU A 100 -8.14 5.12 13.37
N GLN A 101 -8.56 6.33 13.05
CA GLN A 101 -9.58 7.05 13.81
C GLN A 101 -10.93 6.88 13.11
N LEU A 102 -11.91 6.32 13.80
CA LEU A 102 -13.29 6.26 13.32
C LEU A 102 -14.07 7.47 13.84
N ALA A 103 -15.02 7.96 13.05
CA ALA A 103 -15.90 9.05 13.49
C ALA A 103 -16.77 8.59 14.67
N GLY A 104 -16.78 9.37 15.75
CA GLY A 104 -17.56 9.07 16.96
C GLY A 104 -16.85 8.16 17.97
N GLU A 105 -15.68 7.62 17.65
CA GLU A 105 -14.87 6.88 18.62
C GLU A 105 -13.81 7.80 19.27
N GLU A 106 -13.61 7.65 20.58
CA GLU A 106 -12.61 8.41 21.32
C GLU A 106 -11.19 7.86 21.11
N HIS A 107 -11.07 6.55 20.88
CA HIS A 107 -9.80 5.86 20.81
C HIS A 107 -9.41 5.55 19.36
N GLN A 108 -8.11 5.68 19.08
CA GLN A 108 -7.53 5.27 17.81
C GLN A 108 -7.24 3.78 17.82
N LEU A 109 -7.59 3.10 16.72
CA LEU A 109 -7.27 1.69 16.51
C LEU A 109 -5.90 1.57 15.84
N ARG A 110 -5.02 0.74 16.38
CA ARG A 110 -3.75 0.44 15.70
C ARG A 110 -3.99 -0.56 14.58
N PHE A 111 -3.39 -0.33 13.42
CA PHE A 111 -3.46 -1.26 12.31
C PHE A 111 -2.07 -1.51 11.71
N SER A 112 -1.95 -2.66 11.06
CA SER A 112 -0.82 -2.99 10.21
C SER A 112 -1.34 -3.59 8.92
N GLN A 113 -0.80 -3.17 7.78
CA GLN A 113 -1.19 -3.68 6.46
C GLN A 113 0.05 -4.06 5.65
N VAL A 114 -0.02 -5.20 4.97
CA VAL A 114 0.96 -5.61 3.96
C VAL A 114 0.35 -5.45 2.58
N ILE A 115 1.06 -4.76 1.69
CA ILE A 115 0.66 -4.55 0.31
C ILE A 115 1.77 -5.07 -0.59
N LYS A 116 1.41 -5.92 -1.56
CA LYS A 116 2.34 -6.37 -2.60
C LYS A 116 1.95 -5.69 -3.91
N LYS A 117 2.89 -4.96 -4.51
CA LYS A 117 2.70 -4.31 -5.81
C LYS A 117 3.68 -4.87 -6.82
N PRO A 118 3.22 -5.37 -7.98
CA PRO A 118 4.11 -5.48 -9.12
C PRO A 118 4.44 -4.05 -9.59
N ILE A 119 5.72 -3.66 -9.65
CA ILE A 119 6.14 -2.53 -10.48
C ILE A 119 5.97 -3.04 -11.90
N SER A 120 4.83 -2.73 -12.51
CA SER A 120 4.71 -2.87 -13.95
C SER A 120 5.54 -1.76 -14.58
N VAL A 121 6.82 -2.04 -14.86
CA VAL A 121 7.54 -1.35 -15.92
C VAL A 121 6.85 -1.80 -17.21
N THR A 122 5.81 -1.10 -17.65
CA THR A 122 5.32 -0.98 -19.05
C THR A 122 3.86 -0.51 -19.04
N ARG A 123 3.66 0.79 -19.28
CA ARG A 123 2.88 1.26 -20.44
C ARG A 123 3.55 2.52 -21.00
N PRO A 124 4.62 2.41 -21.81
CA PRO A 124 4.90 3.46 -22.78
C PRO A 124 3.84 3.33 -23.88
N PHE A 125 3.05 4.38 -24.09
CA PHE A 125 2.16 4.57 -25.23
C PHE A 125 1.12 3.46 -25.49
N ALA A 126 -0.13 3.74 -25.12
CA ALA A 126 -1.24 3.24 -25.91
C ALA A 126 -1.21 3.98 -27.27
N LEU A 127 -1.12 3.22 -28.37
CA LEU A 127 -1.49 3.66 -29.73
C LEU A 127 -3.02 3.68 -29.85
#